data_AF-A0A1F9UID6-F1
#
_entry.id   AF-A0A1F9UID6-F1
#
_cell.length_a   1.000
_cell.length_b   1.000
_cell.length_c   1.000
_cell.angle_alpha   90.00
_cell.angle_beta   90.00
_cell.angle_gamma   90.00
#
_symmetry.space_group_name_H-M   'P 1'
#
loop_
_entity.id
_entity.type
_entity.pdbx_description
1 polymer ?
#
loop_
_entity_poly.entity_id
_entity_poly.type
_entity_poly.pdbx_seq_one_letter_code
_entity_poly.pdbx_strand_id
1 'polypeptide(L)'
;MARRPRREDAMRSIGWTTAAVLAAIGMTGCNGVVSRVHKGRVGDVIDQKPERRGYIEAIGIGASEPTIPTETQRKALSRDAAIVKAQYELLSMIKGVELEGGITVSQAMEKDSLLTARVKDTIRGAEILKSEFTSDGGCVVTLRLPRYKLEEELGAKLR
;
A
#
# COMPACT_ATOMS: atom_id res chain seq x y z
N MET A 1 52.13 36.91 39.72
CA MET A 1 50.98 37.85 39.62
C MET A 1 50.32 37.60 38.27
N ALA A 2 49.11 37.06 38.30
CA ALA A 2 48.41 36.53 37.13
C ALA A 2 47.61 37.63 36.39
N ARG A 3 47.63 37.61 35.05
CA ARG A 3 46.55 38.15 34.22
C ARG A 3 46.29 37.18 33.07
N ARG A 4 45.14 36.50 33.13
CA ARG A 4 44.62 35.66 32.04
C ARG A 4 44.14 36.56 30.88
N PRO A 5 44.28 36.14 29.61
CA PRO A 5 43.67 36.84 28.48
C PRO A 5 42.17 36.56 28.41
N ARG A 6 41.39 37.60 28.09
CA ARG A 6 39.94 37.57 27.95
C ARG A 6 39.58 36.89 26.62
N ARG A 7 38.86 35.77 26.71
CA ARG A 7 38.11 35.14 25.61
C ARG A 7 37.00 36.09 25.14
N GLU A 8 36.55 35.91 23.89
CA GLU A 8 35.41 36.61 23.25
C GLU A 8 35.82 38.03 22.83
N ASP A 9 36.24 38.27 21.58
CA ASP A 9 35.33 38.38 20.44
C ASP A 9 35.85 37.66 19.20
N ALA A 10 35.36 36.43 19.05
CA ALA A 10 35.34 35.70 17.80
C ALA A 10 34.18 36.23 16.96
N MET A 11 34.41 37.23 16.09
CA MET A 11 33.55 37.41 14.91
C MET A 11 34.13 38.40 13.91
N ARG A 12 34.02 38.02 12.63
CA ARG A 12 33.92 38.88 11.43
C ARG A 12 35.20 39.21 10.67
N SER A 13 35.72 38.18 10.02
CA SER A 13 36.29 38.29 8.66
C SER A 13 35.83 37.08 7.85
N ILE A 14 34.53 36.91 7.60
CA ILE A 14 33.88 37.25 6.31
C ILE A 14 34.89 37.48 5.18
N GLY A 15 35.61 36.42 4.82
CA GLY A 15 36.39 36.30 3.59
C GLY A 15 35.73 35.26 2.70
N TRP A 16 35.30 35.71 1.53
CA TRP A 16 34.57 34.98 0.50
C TRP A 16 35.19 33.63 0.13
N THR A 17 34.61 32.54 0.64
CA THR A 17 34.81 31.18 0.11
C THR A 17 33.49 30.42 0.10
N THR A 18 32.45 31.05 -0.44
CA THR A 18 31.20 30.37 -0.82
C THR A 18 31.27 30.00 -2.30
N ALA A 19 31.87 28.85 -2.60
CA ALA A 19 31.63 28.16 -3.86
C ALA A 19 31.92 26.66 -3.71
N ALA A 20 30.92 25.85 -4.04
CA ALA A 20 31.02 24.44 -4.38
C ALA A 20 31.15 23.40 -3.25
N VAL A 21 30.06 23.19 -2.48
CA VAL A 21 29.61 21.83 -2.10
C VAL A 21 28.08 21.79 -2.14
N LEU A 22 27.50 21.61 -3.33
CA LEU A 22 26.04 21.49 -3.53
C LEU A 22 25.70 20.33 -4.49
N ALA A 23 26.36 19.19 -4.33
CA ALA A 23 26.10 18.02 -5.19
C ALA A 23 26.15 16.72 -4.40
N ALA A 24 25.12 16.47 -3.58
CA ALA A 24 24.68 15.12 -3.22
C ALA A 24 23.24 15.20 -2.69
N ILE A 25 22.30 15.62 -3.53
CA ILE A 25 20.90 15.20 -3.34
C ILE A 25 20.92 13.71 -3.68
N GLY A 26 21.20 12.89 -2.66
CA GLY A 26 21.09 11.45 -2.74
C GLY A 26 19.69 11.13 -3.24
N MET A 27 19.63 10.41 -4.35
CA MET A 27 18.42 9.92 -4.98
C MET A 27 17.53 9.32 -3.90
N THR A 28 16.48 10.04 -3.52
CA THR A 28 15.36 9.48 -2.76
C THR A 28 14.70 8.47 -3.69
N GLY A 29 15.24 7.25 -3.69
CA GLY A 29 14.68 6.13 -4.41
C GLY A 29 13.21 6.01 -4.01
N CYS A 30 12.33 6.09 -5.00
CA CYS A 30 10.90 5.88 -4.81
C CYS A 30 10.71 4.53 -4.12
N ASN A 31 10.46 4.57 -2.82
CA ASN A 31 10.07 3.43 -1.99
C ASN A 31 8.61 3.00 -2.31
N GLY A 32 8.22 3.00 -3.58
CA GLY A 32 6.84 2.94 -4.03
C GLY A 32 6.57 1.73 -4.92
N VAL A 33 5.68 0.86 -4.44
CA VAL A 33 4.87 -0.10 -5.22
C VAL A 33 5.52 -0.73 -6.47
N VAL A 34 5.99 -1.97 -6.32
CA VAL A 34 6.58 -2.74 -7.43
C VAL A 34 5.53 -2.94 -8.52
N SER A 35 5.88 -2.63 -9.77
CA SER A 35 5.04 -2.92 -10.94
C SER A 35 4.81 -4.41 -11.07
N ARG A 36 3.58 -4.81 -11.37
CA ARG A 36 3.20 -6.21 -11.57
C ARG A 36 3.04 -6.56 -13.05
N VAL A 37 2.97 -5.54 -13.92
CA VAL A 37 2.88 -5.70 -15.36
C VAL A 37 4.21 -5.30 -16.00
N HIS A 38 4.92 -6.29 -16.55
CA HIS A 38 6.18 -6.07 -17.24
C HIS A 38 6.02 -6.44 -18.71
N LYS A 39 6.44 -5.54 -19.62
CA LYS A 39 6.30 -5.73 -21.08
C LYS A 39 4.86 -6.09 -21.50
N GLY A 40 3.87 -5.50 -20.82
CA GLY A 40 2.44 -5.69 -21.10
C GLY A 40 1.84 -7.00 -20.57
N ARG A 41 2.56 -7.80 -19.78
CA ARG A 41 2.02 -9.05 -19.21
C ARG A 41 2.21 -9.10 -17.70
N VAL A 42 1.32 -9.83 -17.03
CA VAL A 42 1.52 -10.21 -15.63
C VAL A 42 2.60 -11.30 -15.59
N GLY A 43 3.44 -11.29 -14.55
CA GLY A 43 4.39 -12.38 -14.33
C GLY A 43 3.67 -13.70 -14.04
N ASP A 44 4.30 -14.82 -14.39
CA ASP A 44 3.74 -16.17 -14.19
C ASP A 44 3.47 -16.49 -12.70
N VAL A 45 4.20 -15.82 -11.81
CA VAL A 45 4.02 -15.90 -10.36
C VAL A 45 3.82 -14.49 -9.81
N ILE A 46 2.74 -14.33 -9.04
CA ILE A 46 2.47 -13.10 -8.29
C ILE A 46 2.84 -13.35 -6.83
N ASP A 47 3.92 -12.72 -6.40
CA ASP A 47 4.29 -12.67 -4.99
C ASP A 47 3.37 -11.66 -4.27
N GLN A 48 2.32 -12.22 -3.65
CA GLN A 48 1.41 -11.50 -2.76
C GLN A 48 2.03 -11.46 -1.37
N LYS A 49 2.74 -10.36 -1.07
CA LYS A 49 3.22 -10.08 0.28
C LYS A 49 2.11 -9.34 1.03
N PRO A 50 1.39 -10.03 1.94
CA PRO A 50 0.15 -9.52 2.49
C PRO A 50 0.37 -8.33 3.42
N GLU A 51 1.52 -8.21 4.06
CA GLU A 51 1.78 -7.13 5.02
C GLU A 51 3.00 -6.30 4.62
N ARG A 52 2.81 -4.97 4.57
CA ARG A 52 3.87 -4.02 4.28
C ARG A 52 3.66 -2.74 5.06
N ARG A 53 4.59 -2.42 5.97
CA ARG A 53 4.65 -1.13 6.70
C ARG A 53 3.33 -0.77 7.42
N GLY A 54 2.66 -1.74 8.05
CA GLY A 54 1.39 -1.51 8.76
C GLY A 54 0.17 -1.47 7.84
N TYR A 55 0.31 -1.90 6.59
CA TYR A 55 -0.80 -2.09 5.66
C TYR A 55 -0.94 -3.56 5.31
N ILE A 56 -2.20 -3.99 5.14
CA ILE A 56 -2.54 -5.23 4.48
C ILE A 56 -2.76 -4.93 3.00
N GLU A 57 -1.97 -5.55 2.12
CA GLU A 57 -2.04 -5.35 0.67
C GLU A 57 -2.58 -6.61 -0.01
N ALA A 58 -3.48 -6.43 -0.96
CA ALA A 58 -3.97 -7.52 -1.81
C ALA A 58 -3.88 -7.16 -3.29
N ILE A 59 -3.73 -8.19 -4.11
CA ILE A 59 -3.64 -8.06 -5.55
C ILE A 59 -4.84 -8.75 -6.18
N GLY A 60 -5.48 -8.09 -7.13
CA GLY A 60 -6.54 -8.67 -7.93
C GLY A 60 -6.26 -8.50 -9.41
N ILE A 61 -6.72 -9.46 -10.21
CA ILE A 61 -6.57 -9.46 -11.66
C ILE A 61 -7.97 -9.56 -12.26
N GLY A 62 -8.24 -8.72 -13.25
CA GLY A 62 -9.43 -8.79 -14.07
C GLY A 62 -9.02 -9.00 -15.52
N ALA A 63 -9.59 -10.02 -16.15
CA ALA A 63 -9.37 -10.30 -17.56
C ALA A 63 -10.11 -9.27 -18.45
N SER A 64 -9.59 -9.05 -19.65
CA SER A 64 -10.31 -8.32 -20.69
C SER A 64 -11.28 -9.25 -21.41
N GLU A 65 -12.47 -8.76 -21.74
CA GLU A 65 -13.43 -9.49 -22.55
C GLU A 65 -13.28 -9.09 -24.03
N PRO A 66 -12.78 -9.96 -24.92
CA PRO A 66 -12.50 -9.62 -26.31
C PRO A 66 -13.75 -9.32 -27.14
N THR A 67 -14.93 -9.82 -26.71
CA THR A 67 -16.20 -9.56 -27.42
C THR A 67 -16.69 -8.12 -27.29
N ILE A 68 -16.18 -7.35 -26.33
CA ILE A 68 -16.54 -5.95 -26.13
C ILE A 68 -15.75 -5.07 -27.10
N PRO A 69 -16.41 -4.32 -28.00
CA PRO A 69 -15.73 -3.62 -29.09
C PRO A 69 -14.87 -2.44 -28.60
N THR A 70 -15.37 -1.70 -27.60
CA THR A 70 -14.73 -0.46 -27.13
C THR A 70 -13.62 -0.75 -26.12
N GLU A 71 -12.40 -0.32 -26.42
CA GLU A 71 -11.24 -0.48 -25.52
C GLU A 71 -11.48 0.15 -24.14
N THR A 72 -12.08 1.33 -24.09
CA THR A 72 -12.45 2.01 -22.83
C THR A 72 -13.35 1.13 -21.97
N GLN A 73 -14.34 0.47 -22.57
CA GLN A 73 -15.27 -0.38 -21.84
C GLN A 73 -14.57 -1.65 -21.34
N ARG A 74 -13.73 -2.27 -22.18
CA ARG A 74 -12.89 -3.42 -21.77
C ARG A 74 -11.98 -3.09 -20.59
N LYS A 75 -11.30 -1.95 -20.64
CA LYS A 75 -10.42 -1.49 -19.56
C LYS A 75 -11.19 -1.14 -18.27
N ALA A 76 -12.36 -0.52 -18.39
CA ALA A 76 -13.18 -0.23 -17.22
C ALA A 76 -13.62 -1.52 -16.51
N LEU A 77 -14.20 -2.47 -17.25
CA LEU A 77 -14.70 -3.72 -16.68
C LEU A 77 -13.59 -4.62 -16.13
N SER A 78 -12.45 -4.73 -16.82
CA SER A 78 -11.29 -5.46 -16.30
C SER A 78 -10.75 -4.84 -15.01
N ARG A 79 -10.73 -3.50 -14.90
CA ARG A 79 -10.34 -2.80 -13.67
C ARG A 79 -11.32 -3.08 -12.53
N ASP A 80 -12.62 -3.03 -12.79
CA ASP A 80 -13.64 -3.30 -11.77
C ASP A 80 -13.56 -4.75 -11.27
N ALA A 81 -13.39 -5.70 -12.19
CA ALA A 81 -13.16 -7.11 -11.84
C ALA A 81 -11.89 -7.30 -11.01
N ALA A 82 -10.80 -6.60 -11.35
CA ALA A 82 -9.56 -6.63 -10.59
C ALA A 82 -9.73 -6.06 -9.17
N ILE A 83 -10.48 -4.97 -9.01
CA ILE A 83 -10.81 -4.39 -7.68
C ILE A 83 -11.60 -5.40 -6.84
N VAL A 84 -12.65 -5.99 -7.40
CA VAL A 84 -13.48 -6.98 -6.72
C VAL A 84 -12.65 -8.19 -6.30
N LYS A 85 -11.78 -8.70 -7.18
CA LYS A 85 -10.87 -9.80 -6.86
C LYS A 85 -9.92 -9.42 -5.71
N ALA A 86 -9.32 -8.22 -5.73
CA ALA A 86 -8.44 -7.76 -4.66
C ALA A 86 -9.18 -7.62 -3.32
N GLN A 87 -10.44 -7.16 -3.33
CA GLN A 87 -11.29 -7.09 -2.13
C GLN A 87 -11.58 -8.49 -1.56
N TYR A 88 -11.84 -9.49 -2.41
CA TYR A 88 -11.99 -10.88 -1.97
C TYR A 88 -10.72 -11.43 -1.32
N GLU A 89 -9.55 -11.14 -1.90
CA GLU A 89 -8.27 -11.54 -1.32
C GLU A 89 -8.02 -10.84 0.03
N LEU A 90 -8.30 -9.54 0.15
CA LEU A 90 -8.25 -8.83 1.44
C LEU A 90 -9.14 -9.53 2.48
N LEU A 91 -10.40 -9.82 2.13
CA LEU A 91 -11.32 -10.50 3.03
C LEU A 91 -10.80 -11.87 3.46
N SER A 92 -10.25 -12.64 2.53
CA SER A 92 -9.68 -13.96 2.81
C SER A 92 -8.52 -13.87 3.80
N MET A 93 -7.60 -12.92 3.58
CA MET A 93 -6.47 -12.70 4.48
C MET A 93 -6.94 -12.25 5.87
N ILE A 94 -7.85 -11.27 5.93
CA ILE A 94 -8.40 -10.74 7.18
C ILE A 94 -9.09 -11.83 7.99
N LYS A 95 -9.92 -12.68 7.35
CA LYS A 95 -10.60 -13.80 8.01
C LYS A 95 -9.66 -14.77 8.71
N GLY A 96 -8.46 -14.97 8.18
CA GLY A 96 -7.44 -15.85 8.73
C GLY A 96 -6.66 -15.25 9.91
N VAL A 97 -6.80 -13.96 10.20
CA VAL A 97 -6.05 -13.31 11.28
C VAL A 97 -6.61 -13.74 12.65
N GLU A 98 -5.72 -14.05 13.58
CA GLU A 98 -6.05 -14.29 14.98
C GLU A 98 -6.21 -12.99 15.76
N LEU A 99 -7.25 -12.91 16.58
CA LEU A 99 -7.46 -11.85 17.56
C LEU A 99 -6.76 -12.20 18.88
N GLU A 100 -6.43 -11.21 19.70
CA GLU A 100 -5.84 -11.41 21.04
C GLU A 100 -6.65 -12.38 21.94
N GLY A 101 -7.95 -12.52 21.70
CA GLY A 101 -8.83 -13.47 22.40
C GLY A 101 -8.69 -14.94 21.97
N GLY A 102 -7.76 -15.28 21.07
CA GLY A 102 -7.49 -16.66 20.64
C GLY A 102 -8.48 -17.24 19.62
N ILE A 103 -9.36 -16.40 19.07
CA ILE A 103 -10.27 -16.76 17.96
C ILE A 103 -9.86 -16.02 16.68
N THR A 104 -10.25 -16.54 15.52
CA THR A 104 -10.01 -15.86 14.25
C THR A 104 -11.08 -14.81 13.96
N VAL A 105 -10.76 -13.85 13.07
CA VAL A 105 -11.75 -12.89 12.57
C VAL A 105 -12.94 -13.61 11.94
N SER A 106 -12.72 -14.72 11.21
CA SER A 106 -13.82 -15.52 10.66
C SER A 106 -14.77 -16.01 11.75
N GLN A 107 -14.25 -16.54 12.85
CA GLN A 107 -15.06 -17.01 13.98
C GLN A 107 -15.82 -15.88 14.69
N ALA A 108 -15.22 -14.68 14.77
CA ALA A 108 -15.90 -13.50 15.31
C ALA A 108 -17.05 -13.07 14.38
N MET A 109 -16.81 -13.05 13.06
CA MET A 109 -17.80 -12.69 12.03
C MET A 109 -19.00 -13.65 11.98
N GLU A 110 -18.80 -14.94 12.29
CA GLU A 110 -19.89 -15.92 12.39
C GLU A 110 -20.88 -15.60 13.52
N LYS A 111 -20.40 -14.96 14.60
CA LYS A 111 -21.21 -14.63 15.78
C LYS A 111 -21.82 -13.24 15.72
N ASP A 112 -21.21 -12.32 14.97
CA ASP A 112 -21.65 -10.92 14.87
C ASP A 112 -21.80 -10.49 13.40
N SER A 113 -23.05 -10.30 12.99
CA SER A 113 -23.40 -9.85 11.63
C SER A 113 -23.09 -8.37 11.40
N LEU A 114 -23.10 -7.54 12.45
CA LEU A 114 -22.70 -6.12 12.36
C LEU A 114 -21.20 -6.01 12.18
N LEU A 115 -20.41 -6.83 12.90
CA LEU A 115 -18.98 -6.95 12.67
C LEU A 115 -18.69 -7.36 11.22
N THR A 116 -19.43 -8.34 10.70
CA THR A 116 -19.32 -8.76 9.29
C THR A 116 -19.58 -7.61 8.32
N ALA A 117 -20.61 -6.80 8.57
CA ALA A 117 -20.92 -5.64 7.75
C ALA A 117 -19.79 -4.59 7.80
N ARG A 118 -19.34 -4.21 9.00
CA ARG A 118 -18.24 -3.27 9.22
C ARG A 118 -16.97 -3.70 8.48
N VAL A 119 -16.50 -4.93 8.71
CA VAL A 119 -15.31 -5.47 8.04
C VAL A 119 -15.43 -5.41 6.50
N LYS A 120 -16.59 -5.78 5.95
CA LYS A 120 -16.82 -5.70 4.50
C LYS A 120 -16.81 -4.25 4.00
N ASP A 121 -17.40 -3.32 4.74
CA ASP A 121 -17.39 -1.89 4.40
C ASP A 121 -15.98 -1.31 4.47
N THR A 122 -15.18 -1.69 5.47
CA THR A 122 -13.77 -1.33 5.58
C THR A 122 -12.97 -1.79 4.35
N ILE A 123 -13.19 -3.03 3.90
CA ILE A 123 -12.53 -3.60 2.71
C ILE A 123 -12.97 -2.90 1.43
N ARG A 124 -14.25 -2.57 1.30
CA ARG A 124 -14.76 -1.78 0.16
C ARG A 124 -14.10 -0.40 0.07
N GLY A 125 -13.81 0.19 1.24
CA GLY A 125 -13.08 1.45 1.37
C GLY A 125 -11.55 1.32 1.33
N ALA A 126 -10.99 0.17 0.96
CA ALA A 126 -9.55 0.01 0.78
C ALA A 126 -9.02 0.92 -0.34
N GLU A 127 -7.80 1.42 -0.16
CA GLU A 127 -7.19 2.37 -1.09
C GLU A 127 -6.63 1.64 -2.31
N ILE A 128 -6.90 2.14 -3.51
CA ILE A 128 -6.27 1.67 -4.74
C ILE A 128 -4.86 2.23 -4.80
N LEU A 129 -3.88 1.39 -4.47
CA LEU A 129 -2.47 1.74 -4.48
C LEU A 129 -1.92 1.81 -5.92
N LYS A 130 -2.36 0.90 -6.79
CA LYS A 130 -1.96 0.86 -8.19
C LYS A 130 -2.98 0.16 -9.07
N SER A 131 -3.12 0.61 -10.31
CA SER A 131 -3.87 -0.08 -11.37
C SER A 131 -2.99 -0.10 -12.62
N GLU A 132 -2.74 -1.29 -13.17
CA GLU A 132 -1.84 -1.50 -14.31
C GLU A 132 -2.56 -2.32 -15.37
N PHE A 133 -2.59 -1.82 -16.60
CA PHE A 133 -3.20 -2.53 -17.72
C PHE A 133 -2.18 -3.39 -18.46
N THR A 134 -2.59 -4.60 -18.82
CA THR A 134 -1.83 -5.49 -19.70
C THR A 134 -2.11 -5.16 -21.17
N SER A 135 -1.27 -5.66 -22.08
CA SER A 135 -1.37 -5.38 -23.52
C SER A 135 -2.61 -5.98 -24.17
N ASP A 136 -3.16 -7.04 -23.58
CA ASP A 136 -4.43 -7.66 -23.96
C ASP A 136 -5.67 -6.94 -23.36
N GLY A 137 -5.46 -5.85 -22.62
CA GLY A 137 -6.52 -5.03 -22.04
C GLY A 137 -7.07 -5.56 -20.70
N GLY A 138 -6.41 -6.55 -20.08
CA GLY A 138 -6.64 -6.92 -18.69
C GLY A 138 -6.11 -5.88 -17.72
N CYS A 139 -6.43 -6.02 -16.43
CA CYS A 139 -6.01 -5.10 -15.39
C CYS A 139 -5.52 -5.85 -14.15
N VAL A 140 -4.44 -5.35 -13.55
CA VAL A 140 -3.96 -5.74 -12.23
C VAL A 140 -4.13 -4.57 -11.28
N VAL A 141 -4.79 -4.80 -10.16
CA VAL A 141 -5.02 -3.80 -9.13
C VAL A 141 -4.38 -4.26 -7.83
N THR A 142 -3.66 -3.34 -7.18
CA THR A 142 -3.18 -3.52 -5.81
C THR A 142 -4.02 -2.63 -4.90
N LEU A 143 -4.70 -3.24 -3.94
CA LEU A 143 -5.38 -2.55 -2.86
C LEU A 143 -4.51 -2.57 -1.61
N ARG A 144 -4.64 -1.54 -0.77
CA ARG A 144 -4.07 -1.51 0.57
C ARG A 144 -5.09 -1.07 1.59
N LEU A 145 -4.98 -1.63 2.79
CA LEU A 145 -5.80 -1.28 3.92
C LEU A 145 -4.91 -1.07 5.15
N PRO A 146 -5.01 0.06 5.88
CA PRO A 146 -4.24 0.25 7.10
C PRO A 146 -4.64 -0.75 8.17
N ARG A 147 -3.67 -1.41 8.81
CA ARG A 147 -3.91 -2.40 9.87
C ARG A 147 -4.68 -1.79 11.05
N TYR A 148 -4.33 -0.57 11.45
CA TYR A 148 -5.00 0.13 12.57
C TYR A 148 -6.51 0.31 12.33
N LYS A 149 -6.91 0.55 11.07
CA LYS A 149 -8.32 0.76 10.71
C LYS A 149 -9.11 -0.54 10.84
N LEU A 150 -8.49 -1.68 10.56
CA LEU A 150 -9.10 -2.99 10.84
C LEU A 150 -9.22 -3.26 12.33
N GLU A 151 -8.18 -2.98 13.11
CA GLU A 151 -8.18 -3.16 14.56
C GLU A 151 -9.27 -2.32 15.24
N GLU A 152 -9.47 -1.09 14.77
CA GLU A 152 -10.55 -0.20 15.22
C GLU A 152 -11.95 -0.80 14.95
N GLU A 153 -12.18 -1.30 13.74
CA GLU A 153 -13.47 -1.87 13.31
C GLU A 153 -13.77 -3.23 13.95
N LEU A 154 -12.71 -4.00 14.24
CA LEU A 154 -12.77 -5.27 14.95
C LEU A 154 -12.92 -5.09 16.47
N GLY A 155 -12.61 -3.89 17.00
CA GLY A 155 -12.57 -3.63 18.44
C GLY A 155 -11.53 -4.49 19.18
N ALA A 156 -10.55 -5.04 18.45
CA ALA A 156 -9.57 -5.97 18.97
C ALA A 156 -8.26 -5.80 18.19
N LYS A 157 -7.14 -5.98 18.90
CA LYS A 157 -5.84 -6.01 18.24
C LYS A 157 -5.64 -7.34 17.53
N LEU A 158 -5.01 -7.24 16.37
CA LEU A 158 -4.59 -8.39 15.60
C LEU A 158 -3.28 -8.92 16.18
N ARG A 159 -3.17 -10.23 16.32
CA ARG A 159 -1.96 -10.90 16.81
C ARG A 159 -0.83 -10.90 15.78
#